data_AF-A0A4S2KPD3-F1
#
_entry.id   AF-A0A4S2KPD3-F1
#
_cell.length_a   1.000
_cell.length_b   1.000
_cell.length_c   1.000
_cell.angle_alpha   90.00
_cell.angle_beta   90.00
_cell.angle_gamma   90.00
#
_symmetry.space_group_name_H-M   'P 1'
#
loop_
_entity.id
_entity.type
_entity.pdbx_description
1 polymer ?
#
loop_
_entity_poly.entity_id
_entity_poly.type
_entity_poly.pdbx_seq_one_letter_code
_entity_poly.pdbx_strand_id
1 'polypeptide(L)'
;VKELEVEFKKRKLDETTVCSAEKDRSLETIKRTSEVELNNQRLHIRRKYKLTQKYNFDLWMDYLKSELMNNELLDVIDSNIESPENLTELKVAKRKSLVKDIIINHLDENYHKRILHEKNPKEILKKLRGYKKSEINVTHASVRARLYQIKMVKDEKVSNFCERFDSIIREYELCEDAVPLTEQEIRSAFYQAVSINVPELRNVDLIRRQTNLKEMSIDEIKSFMMQLEAETKSKIEEKIEKPEIKAQRAAAE
;
A
#
# COMPACT_ATOMS: atom_id res chain seq x y z
N VAL A 1 -11.54 -7.68 79.01
CA VAL A 1 -11.34 -8.68 77.94
C VAL A 1 -12.11 -8.31 76.67
N LYS A 2 -13.43 -8.06 76.72
CA LYS A 2 -14.25 -7.74 75.53
C LYS A 2 -13.90 -6.42 74.81
N GLU A 3 -13.50 -5.35 75.51
CA GLU A 3 -13.13 -4.07 74.86
C GLU A 3 -11.82 -4.14 74.08
N LEU A 4 -10.79 -4.80 74.63
CA LEU A 4 -9.50 -5.00 73.98
C LEU A 4 -9.63 -5.82 72.68
N GLU A 5 -10.59 -6.75 72.63
CA GLU A 5 -10.86 -7.58 71.45
C GLU A 5 -11.52 -6.81 70.31
N VAL A 6 -12.35 -5.81 70.64
CA VAL A 6 -13.03 -4.94 69.65
C VAL A 6 -12.05 -3.94 69.05
N GLU A 7 -11.16 -3.39 69.87
CA GLU A 7 -10.15 -2.43 69.42
C GLU A 7 -9.07 -3.09 68.55
N PHE A 8 -8.69 -4.33 68.89
CA PHE A 8 -7.78 -5.14 68.06
C PHE A 8 -8.39 -5.49 66.70
N LYS A 9 -9.70 -5.80 66.64
CA LYS A 9 -10.41 -6.08 65.38
C LYS A 9 -10.54 -4.84 64.49
N LYS A 10 -10.77 -3.65 65.07
CA LYS A 10 -10.79 -2.39 64.31
C LYS A 10 -9.43 -2.05 63.70
N ARG A 11 -8.35 -2.11 64.48
CA ARG A 11 -6.99 -1.86 63.94
C ARG A 11 -6.62 -2.83 62.82
N LYS A 12 -6.97 -4.11 62.96
CA LYS A 12 -6.72 -5.11 61.91
C LYS A 12 -7.48 -4.80 60.61
N LEU A 13 -8.71 -4.28 60.71
CA LEU A 13 -9.54 -3.93 59.56
C LEU A 13 -9.01 -2.67 58.85
N ASP A 14 -8.54 -1.68 59.61
CA ASP A 14 -7.93 -0.45 59.11
C ASP A 14 -6.59 -0.76 58.41
N GLU A 15 -5.78 -1.66 58.96
CA GLU A 15 -4.53 -2.12 58.32
C GLU A 15 -4.78 -2.86 57.00
N THR A 16 -5.82 -3.71 56.91
CA THR A 16 -6.15 -4.38 55.63
C THR A 16 -6.66 -3.41 54.57
N THR A 17 -7.45 -2.40 54.95
CA THR A 17 -7.95 -1.38 54.00
C THR A 17 -6.83 -0.47 53.50
N VAL A 18 -5.91 -0.07 54.38
CA VAL A 18 -4.71 0.69 53.98
C VAL A 18 -3.81 -0.16 53.06
N CYS A 19 -3.57 -1.43 53.39
CA CYS A 19 -2.77 -2.34 52.56
C CYS A 19 -3.38 -2.57 51.16
N SER A 20 -4.72 -2.62 51.06
CA SER A 20 -5.41 -2.72 49.76
C SER A 20 -5.22 -1.45 48.92
N ALA A 21 -5.41 -0.28 49.53
CA ALA A 21 -5.28 1.01 48.83
C ALA A 21 -3.83 1.30 48.37
N GLU A 22 -2.83 0.78 49.07
CA GLU A 22 -1.42 0.87 48.67
C GLU A 22 -1.08 -0.08 47.51
N LYS A 23 -1.69 -1.28 47.49
CA LYS A 23 -1.58 -2.21 46.36
C LYS A 23 -2.23 -1.63 45.10
N ASP A 24 -3.41 -1.03 45.22
CA ASP A 24 -4.09 -0.40 44.09
C ASP A 24 -3.29 0.77 43.51
N ARG A 25 -2.70 1.61 44.38
CA ARG A 25 -1.79 2.68 43.94
C ARG A 25 -0.51 2.14 43.28
N SER A 26 0.05 1.06 43.79
CA SER A 26 1.23 0.42 43.20
C SER A 26 0.93 -0.18 41.82
N LEU A 27 -0.22 -0.84 41.66
CA LEU A 27 -0.68 -1.39 40.39
C LEU A 27 -0.91 -0.29 39.35
N GLU A 28 -1.55 0.82 39.75
CA GLU A 28 -1.76 1.98 38.88
C GLU A 28 -0.43 2.60 38.42
N THR A 29 0.57 2.61 39.31
CA THR A 29 1.91 3.12 39.02
C THR A 29 2.64 2.19 38.04
N ILE A 30 2.61 0.87 38.28
CA ILE A 30 3.19 -0.13 37.37
C ILE A 30 2.53 -0.04 36.00
N LYS A 31 1.20 0.10 35.93
CA LYS A 31 0.47 0.25 34.66
C LYS A 31 0.94 1.47 33.88
N ARG A 32 1.06 2.63 34.53
CA ARG A 32 1.59 3.84 33.88
C ARG A 32 3.03 3.68 33.40
N THR A 33 3.89 3.07 34.20
CA THR A 33 5.28 2.82 33.82
C THR A 33 5.35 1.90 32.60
N SER A 34 4.56 0.82 32.57
CA SER A 34 4.47 -0.09 31.42
C SER A 34 3.90 0.57 30.17
N GLU A 35 2.89 1.43 30.29
CA GLU A 35 2.35 2.21 29.17
C GLU A 35 3.43 3.15 28.57
N VAL A 36 4.23 3.79 29.42
CA VAL A 36 5.36 4.63 28.98
C VAL A 36 6.46 3.81 28.30
N GLU A 37 6.81 2.66 28.86
CA GLU A 37 7.83 1.75 28.30
C GLU A 37 7.40 1.22 26.91
N LEU A 38 6.15 0.77 26.76
CA LEU A 38 5.58 0.32 25.50
C LEU A 38 5.55 1.44 24.46
N ASN A 39 5.23 2.67 24.88
CA ASN A 39 5.22 3.81 23.98
C ASN A 39 6.64 4.21 23.52
N ASN A 40 7.65 4.03 24.39
CA ASN A 40 9.06 4.28 24.05
C ASN A 40 9.66 3.23 23.09
N GLN A 41 9.10 2.01 23.04
CA GLN A 41 9.52 0.96 22.11
C GLN A 41 8.93 1.14 20.70
N ARG A 42 7.99 2.08 20.50
CA ARG A 42 7.43 2.35 19.17
C ARG A 42 8.44 3.09 18.31
N LEU A 43 8.83 2.47 17.20
CA LEU A 43 9.59 3.14 16.14
C LEU A 43 8.70 4.23 15.52
N HIS A 44 8.89 5.48 15.94
CA HIS A 44 8.27 6.65 15.32
C HIS A 44 8.91 6.93 13.94
N ILE A 45 8.57 6.10 12.95
CA ILE A 45 8.98 6.30 11.56
C ILE A 45 8.16 7.46 10.99
N ARG A 46 8.75 8.67 10.99
CA ARG A 46 8.14 9.84 10.37
C ARG A 46 8.23 9.72 8.84
N ARG A 47 7.13 9.35 8.19
CA ARG A 47 7.06 9.23 6.73
C ARG A 47 6.65 10.56 6.12
N LYS A 48 7.38 11.02 5.09
CA LYS A 48 6.98 12.17 4.28
C LYS A 48 6.25 11.67 3.04
N TYR A 49 4.93 11.71 3.06
CA TYR A 49 4.06 11.37 1.94
C TYR A 49 2.94 12.41 1.84
N LYS A 50 2.42 12.64 0.64
CA LYS A 50 1.43 13.69 0.41
C LYS A 50 0.50 13.30 -0.73
N LEU A 51 -0.81 13.38 -0.49
CA LEU A 51 -1.79 13.18 -1.55
C LEU A 51 -1.70 14.39 -2.49
N THR A 52 -1.28 14.12 -3.72
CA THR A 52 -1.20 15.08 -4.83
C THR A 52 -1.88 14.49 -6.05
N GLN A 53 -2.22 15.30 -7.06
CA GLN A 53 -2.93 14.85 -8.27
C GLN A 53 -2.28 13.62 -8.92
N LYS A 54 -0.95 13.57 -9.00
CA LYS A 54 -0.20 12.47 -9.64
C LYS A 54 -0.02 11.24 -8.75
N TYR A 55 -0.23 11.37 -7.43
CA TYR A 55 0.07 10.30 -6.48
C TYR A 55 -1.06 9.26 -6.42
N ASN A 56 -0.70 7.98 -6.32
CA ASN A 56 -1.65 6.88 -6.23
C ASN A 56 -2.39 6.91 -4.87
N PHE A 57 -3.73 6.85 -4.90
CA PHE A 57 -4.55 6.97 -3.69
C PHE A 57 -4.41 5.76 -2.75
N ASP A 58 -4.31 4.55 -3.28
CA ASP A 58 -4.21 3.34 -2.47
C ASP A 58 -2.85 3.25 -1.77
N LEU A 59 -1.77 3.65 -2.44
CA LEU A 59 -0.45 3.78 -1.81
C LEU A 59 -0.45 4.86 -0.72
N TRP A 60 -1.12 6.00 -0.94
CA TRP A 60 -1.29 7.02 0.10
C TRP A 60 -2.11 6.51 1.28
N MET A 61 -3.19 5.77 1.01
CA MET A 61 -4.06 5.17 2.03
C MET A 61 -3.31 4.12 2.85
N ASP A 62 -2.44 3.32 2.23
CA ASP A 62 -1.61 2.33 2.93
C ASP A 62 -0.64 3.00 3.92
N TYR A 63 0.06 4.06 3.48
CA TYR A 63 0.91 4.85 4.38
C TYR A 63 0.13 5.48 5.53
N LEU A 64 -1.04 6.05 5.25
CA LEU A 64 -1.93 6.60 6.26
C LEU A 64 -2.39 5.54 7.26
N LYS A 65 -2.84 4.38 6.79
CA LYS A 65 -3.29 3.28 7.66
C LYS A 65 -2.16 2.81 8.57
N SER A 66 -0.95 2.66 8.04
CA SER A 66 0.22 2.30 8.85
C SER A 66 0.55 3.36 9.91
N GLU A 67 0.45 4.64 9.56
CA GLU A 67 0.65 5.72 10.54
C GLU A 67 -0.45 5.74 11.62
N LEU A 68 -1.72 5.57 11.24
CA LEU A 68 -2.82 5.50 12.20
C LEU A 68 -2.72 4.27 13.12
N MET A 69 -2.26 3.13 12.59
CA MET A 69 -1.99 1.93 13.38
C MET A 69 -0.92 2.20 14.44
N ASN A 70 0.18 2.84 14.07
CA ASN A 70 1.26 3.21 14.99
C ASN A 70 0.82 4.19 16.09
N ASN A 71 -0.25 4.95 15.85
CA ASN A 71 -0.84 5.89 16.80
C ASN A 71 -2.06 5.33 17.53
N GLU A 72 -2.43 4.05 17.34
CA GLU A 72 -3.64 3.43 17.90
C GLU A 72 -4.93 4.19 17.52
N LEU A 73 -5.04 4.63 16.27
CA LEU A 73 -6.17 5.41 15.77
C LEU A 73 -6.86 4.77 14.56
N LEU A 74 -6.44 3.57 14.14
CA LEU A 74 -6.94 2.95 12.92
C LEU A 74 -8.44 2.59 13.01
N ASP A 75 -8.91 2.23 14.20
CA ASP A 75 -10.33 2.01 14.57
C ASP A 75 -11.23 3.22 14.24
N VAL A 76 -10.68 4.43 14.26
CA VAL A 76 -11.45 5.65 13.96
C VAL A 76 -11.92 5.67 12.51
N ILE A 77 -11.19 5.02 11.60
CA ILE A 77 -11.51 4.98 10.17
C ILE A 77 -11.94 3.59 9.69
N ASP A 78 -11.50 2.53 10.36
CA ASP A 78 -11.79 1.14 10.00
C ASP A 78 -12.74 0.52 11.03
N SER A 79 -13.98 0.26 10.61
CA SER A 79 -14.99 -0.35 11.48
C SER A 79 -14.70 -1.82 11.81
N ASN A 80 -13.77 -2.48 11.12
CA ASN A 80 -13.42 -3.88 11.38
C ASN A 80 -12.42 -4.04 12.53
N ILE A 81 -11.89 -2.93 13.06
CA ILE A 81 -10.93 -2.94 14.16
C ILE A 81 -11.67 -2.60 15.44
N GLU A 82 -11.44 -3.42 16.46
CA GLU A 82 -12.01 -3.19 17.79
C GLU A 82 -11.54 -1.84 18.33
N SER A 83 -12.52 -0.98 18.64
CA SER A 83 -12.26 0.27 19.34
C SER A 83 -11.98 -0.03 20.82
N PRO A 84 -11.10 0.73 21.48
CA PRO A 84 -10.89 0.59 22.92
C PRO A 84 -12.21 0.68 23.69
N GLU A 85 -12.45 -0.26 24.60
CA GLU A 85 -13.66 -0.29 25.41
C GLU A 85 -13.76 0.94 26.33
N ASN A 86 -14.98 1.36 26.65
CA ASN A 86 -15.28 2.38 27.67
C ASN A 86 -14.67 3.78 27.40
N LEU A 87 -14.54 4.18 26.13
CA LEU A 87 -14.14 5.55 25.79
C LEU A 87 -15.28 6.55 26.07
N THR A 88 -14.96 7.62 26.79
CA THR A 88 -15.86 8.77 26.93
C THR A 88 -16.03 9.51 25.60
N GLU A 89 -17.16 10.18 25.41
CA GLU A 89 -17.42 10.98 24.19
C GLU A 89 -16.31 12.00 23.90
N LEU A 90 -15.77 12.63 24.94
CA LEU A 90 -14.66 13.58 24.82
C LEU A 90 -13.39 12.92 24.26
N LYS A 91 -13.07 11.69 24.71
CA LYS A 91 -11.91 10.95 24.18
C LYS A 91 -12.14 10.54 22.72
N VAL A 92 -13.35 10.09 22.37
CA VAL A 92 -13.72 9.77 20.99
C VAL A 92 -13.58 11.00 20.09
N ALA A 93 -14.06 12.17 20.54
CA ALA A 93 -13.94 13.43 19.80
C ALA A 93 -12.47 13.84 19.59
N LYS A 94 -11.63 13.74 20.63
CA LYS A 94 -10.18 14.01 20.52
C LYS A 94 -9.49 13.08 19.53
N ARG A 95 -9.79 11.78 19.57
CA ARG A 95 -9.25 10.79 18.61
C ARG A 95 -9.65 11.14 17.18
N LYS A 96 -10.93 11.46 16.93
CA LYS A 96 -11.41 11.90 15.61
C LYS A 96 -10.70 13.17 15.13
N SER A 97 -10.49 14.14 16.01
CA SER A 97 -9.74 15.36 15.68
C SER A 97 -8.31 15.05 15.28
N LEU A 98 -7.61 14.22 16.05
CA LEU A 98 -6.22 13.85 15.78
C LEU A 98 -6.08 13.13 14.42
N VAL A 99 -7.00 12.21 14.09
CA VAL A 99 -7.01 11.56 12.78
C VAL A 99 -7.23 12.58 11.66
N LYS A 100 -8.15 13.54 11.84
CA LYS A 100 -8.36 14.61 10.86
C LYS A 100 -7.08 15.43 10.65
N ASP A 101 -6.38 15.79 11.71
CA ASP A 101 -5.14 16.57 11.64
C ASP A 101 -4.02 15.80 10.93
N ILE A 102 -3.88 14.49 11.22
CA ILE A 102 -2.96 13.60 10.50
C ILE A 102 -3.30 13.58 9.00
N ILE A 103 -4.58 13.38 8.64
CA ILE A 103 -5.00 13.39 7.24
C ILE A 103 -4.60 14.71 6.58
N ILE A 104 -4.96 15.86 7.17
CA ILE A 104 -4.67 17.20 6.63
C ILE A 104 -3.17 17.42 6.42
N ASN A 105 -2.32 17.00 7.36
CA ASN A 105 -0.87 17.12 7.24
C ASN A 105 -0.29 16.40 6.01
N HIS A 106 -1.01 15.39 5.51
CA HIS A 106 -0.63 14.58 4.35
C HIS A 106 -1.46 14.90 3.10
N LEU A 107 -2.15 16.05 3.04
CA LEU A 107 -2.82 16.57 1.85
C LEU A 107 -2.08 17.75 1.24
N ASP A 108 -2.07 17.85 -0.08
CA ASP A 108 -1.80 19.12 -0.74
C ASP A 108 -2.95 20.12 -0.57
N GLU A 109 -2.65 21.37 -0.95
CA GLU A 109 -3.60 22.47 -0.80
C GLU A 109 -4.87 22.24 -1.62
N ASN A 110 -4.77 21.58 -2.77
CA ASN A 110 -5.91 21.30 -3.65
C ASN A 110 -6.88 20.30 -2.99
N TYR A 111 -6.38 19.23 -2.37
CA TYR A 111 -7.23 18.29 -1.65
C TYR A 111 -7.72 18.86 -0.32
N HIS A 112 -6.88 19.60 0.40
CA HIS A 112 -7.28 20.20 1.67
C HIS A 112 -8.47 21.16 1.49
N LYS A 113 -8.45 22.02 0.46
CA LYS A 113 -9.57 22.92 0.13
C LYS A 113 -10.90 22.20 -0.05
N ARG A 114 -10.89 20.97 -0.59
CA ARG A 114 -12.08 20.18 -0.88
C ARG A 114 -12.72 19.54 0.37
N ILE A 115 -11.99 19.48 1.48
CA ILE A 115 -12.46 18.83 2.72
C ILE A 115 -12.55 19.80 3.92
N LEU A 116 -12.36 21.11 3.71
CA LEU A 116 -12.35 22.14 4.75
C LEU A 116 -13.50 22.05 5.76
N HIS A 117 -14.72 21.80 5.27
CA HIS A 117 -15.93 21.78 6.10
C HIS A 117 -16.26 20.39 6.67
N GLU A 118 -15.52 19.36 6.29
CA GLU A 118 -15.77 18.00 6.76
C GLU A 118 -15.07 17.76 8.10
N LYS A 119 -15.79 17.18 9.07
CA LYS A 119 -15.28 16.91 10.42
C LYS A 119 -15.06 15.43 10.66
N ASN A 120 -15.82 14.56 10.00
CA ASN A 120 -15.73 13.13 10.22
C ASN A 120 -14.61 12.52 9.36
N PRO A 121 -13.58 11.89 9.96
CA PRO A 121 -12.50 11.27 9.20
C PRO A 121 -12.96 10.28 8.12
N LYS A 122 -14.00 9.48 8.39
CA LYS A 122 -14.54 8.51 7.41
C LYS A 122 -15.11 9.22 6.18
N GLU A 123 -15.85 10.31 6.38
CA GLU A 123 -16.39 11.12 5.29
C GLU A 123 -15.31 11.89 4.53
N ILE A 124 -14.26 12.37 5.23
CA ILE A 124 -13.09 12.98 4.58
C ILE A 124 -12.47 11.97 3.59
N LEU A 125 -12.17 10.75 4.06
CA LEU A 125 -11.56 9.72 3.21
C LEU A 125 -12.46 9.31 2.03
N LYS A 126 -13.78 9.22 2.26
CA LYS A 126 -14.76 8.95 1.20
C LYS A 126 -14.74 10.06 0.13
N LYS A 127 -14.75 11.33 0.53
CA LYS A 127 -14.67 12.47 -0.39
C LYS A 127 -13.35 12.49 -1.16
N LEU A 128 -12.22 12.31 -0.47
CA LEU A 128 -10.90 12.27 -1.12
C LEU A 128 -10.82 11.15 -2.17
N ARG A 129 -11.33 9.95 -1.84
CA ARG A 129 -11.41 8.84 -2.80
C ARG A 129 -12.27 9.23 -4.01
N GLY A 130 -13.44 9.84 -3.79
CA GLY A 130 -14.32 10.31 -4.86
C GLY A 130 -13.67 11.37 -5.76
N TYR A 131 -12.96 12.35 -5.19
CA TYR A 131 -12.21 13.35 -5.96
C TYR A 131 -11.08 12.71 -6.76
N LYS A 132 -10.35 11.77 -6.15
CA LYS A 132 -9.32 11.02 -6.86
C LYS A 132 -9.87 10.26 -8.05
N LYS A 133 -11.03 9.61 -7.90
CA LYS A 133 -11.72 8.93 -9.01
C LYS A 133 -12.14 9.89 -10.12
N SER A 134 -12.68 11.06 -9.78
CA SER A 134 -13.15 12.03 -10.78
C SER A 134 -12.02 12.74 -11.53
N GLU A 135 -10.85 12.93 -10.91
CA GLU A 135 -9.67 13.46 -11.61
C GLU A 135 -9.19 12.57 -12.75
N ILE A 136 -9.43 11.27 -12.64
CA ILE A 136 -8.97 10.33 -13.66
C ILE A 136 -9.92 10.34 -14.88
N ASN A 137 -11.16 10.87 -14.76
CA ASN A 137 -12.19 10.84 -15.82
C ASN A 137 -12.22 9.48 -16.56
N VAL A 138 -11.98 8.41 -15.80
CA VAL A 138 -11.82 7.08 -16.32
C VAL A 138 -13.21 6.48 -16.49
N THR A 139 -13.68 6.48 -17.73
CA THR A 139 -14.84 5.66 -18.13
C THR A 139 -14.35 4.31 -18.63
N HIS A 140 -15.20 3.28 -18.58
CA HIS A 140 -14.90 1.98 -19.19
C HIS A 140 -14.41 2.07 -20.63
N ALA A 141 -15.06 2.93 -21.42
CA ALA A 141 -14.71 3.15 -22.81
C ALA A 141 -13.30 3.74 -22.93
N SER A 142 -12.97 4.72 -22.09
CA SER A 142 -11.65 5.36 -22.10
C SER A 142 -10.51 4.39 -21.72
N VAL A 143 -10.73 3.49 -20.75
CA VAL A 143 -9.71 2.50 -20.37
C VAL A 143 -9.53 1.45 -21.42
N ARG A 144 -10.62 0.87 -21.95
CA ARG A 144 -10.53 -0.12 -23.02
C ARG A 144 -9.85 0.46 -24.26
N ALA A 145 -10.16 1.71 -24.62
CA ALA A 145 -9.45 2.42 -25.68
C ALA A 145 -7.95 2.50 -25.39
N ARG A 146 -7.54 2.92 -24.19
CA ARG A 146 -6.12 2.95 -23.78
C ARG A 146 -5.48 1.57 -23.78
N LEU A 147 -6.18 0.55 -23.30
CA LEU A 147 -5.70 -0.84 -23.22
C LEU A 147 -5.44 -1.43 -24.61
N TYR A 148 -6.26 -1.12 -25.60
CA TYR A 148 -6.07 -1.60 -26.97
C TYR A 148 -5.08 -0.74 -27.77
N GLN A 149 -4.92 0.54 -27.41
CA GLN A 149 -4.01 1.46 -28.07
C GLN A 149 -2.59 1.43 -27.52
N ILE A 150 -2.38 0.97 -26.28
CA ILE A 150 -1.05 0.88 -25.70
C ILE A 150 -0.17 -0.02 -26.57
N LYS A 151 1.01 0.49 -26.91
CA LYS A 151 2.07 -0.26 -27.58
C LYS A 151 3.34 -0.16 -26.74
N MET A 152 4.13 -1.23 -26.79
CA MET A 152 5.50 -1.16 -26.33
C MET A 152 6.26 -0.21 -27.25
N VAL A 153 7.09 0.66 -26.68
CA VAL A 153 7.96 1.53 -27.47
C VAL A 153 9.23 0.75 -27.84
N LYS A 154 9.84 1.06 -28.98
CA LYS A 154 11.12 0.49 -29.36
C LYS A 154 12.17 0.80 -28.28
N ASP A 155 12.95 -0.20 -27.89
CA ASP A 155 14.00 -0.12 -26.86
C ASP A 155 13.49 0.21 -25.43
N GLU A 156 12.16 0.15 -25.21
CA GLU A 156 11.58 0.25 -23.87
C GLU A 156 11.95 -0.99 -23.03
N LYS A 157 12.38 -0.79 -21.78
CA LYS A 157 12.58 -1.91 -20.84
C LYS A 157 11.27 -2.66 -20.64
N VAL A 158 11.33 -4.00 -20.70
CA VAL A 158 10.16 -4.86 -20.53
C VAL A 158 9.43 -4.58 -19.21
N SER A 159 10.17 -4.37 -18.12
CA SER A 159 9.59 -4.03 -16.80
C SER A 159 8.74 -2.76 -16.84
N ASN A 160 9.25 -1.71 -17.49
CA ASN A 160 8.56 -0.41 -17.58
C ASN A 160 7.29 -0.54 -18.40
N PHE A 161 7.33 -1.28 -19.52
CA PHE A 161 6.14 -1.56 -20.32
C PHE A 161 5.08 -2.30 -19.51
N CYS A 162 5.47 -3.37 -18.81
CA CYS A 162 4.58 -4.15 -17.95
C CYS A 162 3.92 -3.26 -16.87
N GLU A 163 4.68 -2.40 -16.21
CA GLU A 163 4.15 -1.47 -15.21
C GLU A 163 3.10 -0.52 -15.80
N ARG A 164 3.35 0.04 -16.99
CA ARG A 164 2.38 0.91 -17.69
C ARG A 164 1.11 0.15 -18.07
N PHE A 165 1.26 -1.06 -18.59
CA PHE A 165 0.12 -1.90 -18.98
C PHE A 165 -0.72 -2.30 -17.76
N ASP A 166 -0.08 -2.79 -16.70
CA ASP A 166 -0.74 -3.19 -15.46
C ASP A 166 -1.39 -1.99 -14.76
N SER A 167 -0.83 -0.77 -14.91
CA SER A 167 -1.46 0.45 -14.40
C SER A 167 -2.80 0.74 -15.07
N ILE A 168 -2.95 0.46 -16.38
CA ILE A 168 -4.22 0.64 -17.09
C ILE A 168 -5.27 -0.33 -16.54
N ILE A 169 -4.89 -1.58 -16.27
CA ILE A 169 -5.79 -2.59 -15.68
C ILE A 169 -6.21 -2.18 -14.27
N ARG A 170 -5.27 -1.78 -13.41
CA ARG A 170 -5.59 -1.31 -12.06
C ARG A 170 -6.51 -0.08 -12.09
N GLU A 171 -6.29 0.86 -13.01
CA GLU A 171 -7.19 2.00 -13.21
C GLU A 171 -8.61 1.55 -13.59
N TYR A 172 -8.73 0.48 -14.40
CA TYR A 172 -10.02 -0.09 -14.76
C TYR A 172 -10.74 -0.71 -13.55
N GLU A 173 -10.04 -1.51 -12.75
CA GLU A 173 -10.57 -2.20 -11.57
C GLU A 173 -11.09 -1.23 -10.49
N LEU A 174 -10.65 0.03 -10.53
CA LEU A 174 -11.10 1.08 -9.61
C LEU A 174 -12.42 1.76 -10.02
N CYS A 175 -12.98 1.44 -11.20
CA CYS A 175 -14.27 1.96 -11.65
C CYS A 175 -15.43 1.30 -10.89
N GLU A 176 -16.42 2.07 -10.40
CA GLU A 176 -17.52 1.53 -9.57
C GLU A 176 -18.43 0.55 -10.31
N ASP A 177 -18.57 0.72 -11.63
CA ASP A 177 -19.38 -0.15 -12.48
C ASP A 177 -18.53 -1.13 -13.32
N ALA A 178 -17.24 -1.29 -12.98
CA ALA A 178 -16.25 -2.12 -13.69
C ALA A 178 -16.80 -3.53 -14.02
N VAL A 179 -17.19 -3.78 -15.28
CA VAL A 179 -17.37 -5.15 -15.80
C VAL A 179 -15.98 -5.75 -15.94
N PRO A 180 -15.58 -6.75 -15.14
CA PRO A 180 -14.20 -7.23 -15.11
C PRO A 180 -13.69 -7.57 -16.51
N LEU A 181 -12.45 -7.15 -16.82
CA LEU A 181 -11.78 -7.59 -18.05
C LEU A 181 -11.53 -9.09 -17.93
N THR A 182 -11.89 -9.84 -18.97
CA THR A 182 -11.62 -11.28 -18.96
C THR A 182 -10.12 -11.53 -19.12
N GLU A 183 -9.60 -12.62 -18.57
CA GLU A 183 -8.19 -13.01 -18.76
C GLU A 183 -7.82 -13.04 -20.26
N GLN A 184 -8.74 -13.52 -21.10
CA GLN A 184 -8.54 -13.58 -22.54
C GLN A 184 -8.44 -12.19 -23.19
N GLU A 185 -9.25 -11.23 -22.74
CA GLU A 185 -9.22 -9.84 -23.22
C GLU A 185 -7.88 -9.18 -22.87
N ILE A 186 -7.46 -9.30 -21.61
CA ILE A 186 -6.19 -8.75 -21.12
C ILE A 186 -5.01 -9.37 -21.89
N ARG A 187 -5.02 -10.70 -22.05
CA ARG A 187 -3.97 -11.45 -22.77
C ARG A 187 -3.88 -11.02 -24.22
N SER A 188 -5.02 -10.91 -24.90
CA SER A 188 -5.08 -10.49 -26.30
C SER A 188 -4.56 -9.07 -26.48
N ALA A 189 -4.93 -8.15 -25.59
CA ALA A 189 -4.44 -6.77 -25.60
C ALA A 189 -2.92 -6.72 -25.37
N PHE A 190 -2.41 -7.45 -24.36
CA PHE A 190 -0.98 -7.50 -24.07
C PHE A 190 -0.19 -8.03 -25.26
N TYR A 191 -0.61 -9.16 -25.83
CA TYR A 191 0.03 -9.75 -27.01
C TYR A 191 0.08 -8.78 -28.19
N GLN A 192 -1.04 -8.10 -28.48
CA GLN A 192 -1.11 -7.11 -29.54
C GLN A 192 -0.21 -5.89 -29.28
N ALA A 193 -0.02 -5.51 -28.01
CA ALA A 193 0.80 -4.38 -27.62
C ALA A 193 2.31 -4.62 -27.84
N VAL A 194 2.77 -5.87 -27.71
CA VAL A 194 4.19 -6.24 -27.77
C VAL A 194 4.61 -6.90 -29.09
N SER A 195 3.67 -7.53 -29.82
CA SER A 195 3.96 -8.37 -30.99
C SER A 195 4.68 -7.67 -32.16
N ILE A 196 4.66 -6.34 -32.21
CA ILE A 196 5.39 -5.56 -33.23
C ILE A 196 6.88 -5.48 -32.88
N ASN A 197 7.21 -5.32 -31.60
CA ASN A 197 8.60 -5.15 -31.14
C ASN A 197 9.26 -6.47 -30.74
N VAL A 198 8.46 -7.50 -30.48
CA VAL A 198 8.93 -8.85 -30.10
C VAL A 198 8.43 -9.86 -31.13
N PRO A 199 8.98 -9.87 -32.36
CA PRO A 199 8.53 -10.78 -33.42
C PRO A 199 8.71 -12.26 -33.06
N GLU A 200 9.72 -12.60 -32.23
CA GLU A 200 9.98 -13.95 -31.73
C GLU A 200 8.79 -14.54 -30.96
N LEU A 201 7.98 -13.68 -30.33
CA LEU A 201 6.80 -14.09 -29.58
C LEU A 201 5.78 -14.82 -30.48
N ARG A 202 5.68 -14.43 -31.76
CA ARG A 202 4.77 -15.09 -32.71
C ARG A 202 5.14 -16.55 -32.92
N ASN A 203 6.44 -16.82 -33.06
CA ASN A 203 6.95 -18.17 -33.29
C ASN A 203 6.76 -19.04 -32.05
N VAL A 204 7.07 -18.51 -30.88
CA VAL A 204 6.93 -19.25 -29.62
C VAL A 204 5.48 -19.56 -29.30
N ASP A 205 4.56 -18.61 -29.50
CA ASP A 205 3.13 -18.85 -29.29
C ASP A 205 2.57 -19.86 -30.32
N LEU A 206 3.04 -19.82 -31.58
CA LEU A 206 2.65 -20.81 -32.60
C LEU A 206 3.09 -22.23 -32.21
N ILE A 207 4.36 -22.41 -31.84
CA ILE A 207 4.91 -23.72 -31.42
C ILE A 207 4.10 -24.25 -30.24
N ARG A 208 3.83 -23.40 -29.26
CA ARG A 208 3.12 -23.80 -28.05
C ARG A 208 1.67 -24.21 -28.30
N ARG A 209 0.97 -23.53 -29.20
CA ARG A 209 -0.36 -23.95 -29.64
C ARG A 209 -0.32 -25.32 -30.30
N GLN A 210 0.74 -25.65 -31.04
CA GLN A 210 0.91 -26.96 -31.67
C GLN A 210 1.25 -28.06 -30.65
N THR A 211 2.05 -27.78 -29.62
CA THR A 211 2.50 -28.79 -28.66
C THR A 211 1.54 -29.00 -27.48
N ASN A 212 0.94 -27.92 -26.96
CA ASN A 212 0.18 -27.93 -25.72
C ASN A 212 -1.31 -27.63 -25.93
N LEU A 213 -1.74 -27.36 -27.18
CA LEU A 213 -3.11 -26.96 -27.53
C LEU A 213 -3.63 -25.75 -26.71
N LYS A 214 -2.72 -24.91 -26.21
CA LYS A 214 -3.04 -23.76 -25.36
C LYS A 214 -2.16 -22.56 -25.69
N GLU A 215 -2.76 -21.38 -25.70
CA GLU A 215 -2.07 -20.10 -25.90
C GLU A 215 -1.17 -19.75 -24.70
N MET A 216 -0.19 -18.86 -24.91
CA MET A 216 0.59 -18.26 -23.82
C MET A 216 -0.26 -17.43 -22.86
N SER A 217 -0.16 -17.69 -21.56
CA SER A 217 -0.70 -16.76 -20.55
C SER A 217 0.13 -15.47 -20.51
N ILE A 218 -0.44 -14.42 -19.91
CA ILE A 218 0.24 -13.13 -19.78
C ILE A 218 1.58 -13.29 -19.07
N ASP A 219 1.63 -14.06 -17.97
CA ASP A 219 2.85 -14.22 -17.18
C ASP A 219 3.95 -14.95 -17.97
N GLU A 220 3.57 -15.90 -18.81
CA GLU A 220 4.52 -16.60 -19.69
C GLU A 220 5.02 -15.69 -20.81
N ILE A 221 4.17 -14.80 -21.35
CA ILE A 221 4.60 -13.76 -22.30
C ILE A 221 5.57 -12.79 -21.63
N LYS A 222 5.25 -12.29 -20.42
CA LYS A 222 6.11 -11.40 -19.63
C LYS A 222 7.47 -12.05 -19.35
N SER A 223 7.46 -13.31 -18.91
CA SER A 223 8.67 -14.08 -18.60
C SER A 223 9.55 -14.27 -19.85
N PHE A 224 8.94 -14.65 -20.98
CA PHE A 224 9.64 -14.81 -22.25
C PHE A 224 10.31 -13.51 -22.71
N MET A 225 9.60 -12.38 -22.63
CA MET A 225 10.16 -11.08 -22.98
C MET A 225 11.33 -10.69 -22.09
N MET A 226 11.25 -10.94 -20.78
CA MET A 226 12.36 -10.69 -19.85
C MET A 226 13.59 -11.54 -20.17
N GLN A 227 13.38 -12.82 -20.51
CA GLN A 227 14.47 -13.71 -20.92
C GLN A 227 15.13 -13.22 -22.21
N LEU A 228 14.34 -12.85 -23.23
CA LEU A 228 14.87 -12.28 -24.47
C LEU A 228 15.67 -10.99 -24.23
N GLU A 229 15.20 -10.12 -23.35
CA GLU A 229 15.91 -8.88 -22.99
C GLU A 229 17.27 -9.21 -22.35
N ALA A 230 17.32 -10.20 -21.45
CA ALA A 230 18.55 -10.65 -20.79
C ALA A 230 19.54 -11.29 -21.79
N GLU A 231 19.06 -12.18 -22.67
CA GLU A 231 19.90 -12.80 -23.71
C GLU A 231 20.47 -11.77 -24.70
N THR A 232 19.68 -10.75 -25.04
CA THR A 232 20.12 -9.68 -25.94
C THR A 232 21.22 -8.84 -25.29
N LYS A 233 21.08 -8.50 -24.00
CA LYS A 233 22.13 -7.79 -23.25
C LYS A 233 23.42 -8.61 -23.17
N SER A 234 23.33 -9.88 -22.80
CA SER A 234 24.49 -10.78 -22.70
C SER A 234 25.23 -10.92 -24.05
N LYS A 235 24.51 -11.05 -25.17
CA LYS A 235 25.11 -11.11 -26.52
C LYS A 235 25.83 -9.80 -26.91
N ILE A 236 25.35 -8.66 -26.43
CA ILE A 236 26.00 -7.36 -26.67
C ILE A 236 27.29 -7.25 -25.85
N GLU A 237 27.24 -7.64 -24.57
CA GLU A 237 28.41 -7.65 -23.67
C GLU A 237 29.52 -8.57 -24.19
N GLU A 238 29.19 -9.81 -24.60
CA GLU A 238 30.18 -10.72 -25.22
C GLU A 238 30.80 -10.17 -26.52
N LYS A 239 30.01 -9.41 -27.30
CA LYS A 239 30.48 -8.79 -28.55
C LYS A 239 31.38 -7.58 -28.30
N ILE A 240 31.34 -6.96 -27.12
CA ILE A 240 32.21 -5.84 -26.75
C ILE A 240 33.51 -6.36 -26.14
N GLU A 241 33.46 -7.41 -25.30
CA GLU A 241 34.66 -8.01 -24.72
C GLU A 241 35.58 -8.69 -25.75
N LYS A 242 35.00 -9.42 -26.72
CA LYS A 242 35.79 -10.13 -27.76
C LYS A 242 36.70 -9.23 -28.60
N PRO A 243 36.28 -8.04 -29.10
CA PRO A 243 37.16 -7.12 -29.80
C PRO A 243 38.15 -6.40 -28.87
N GLU A 244 37.79 -6.14 -27.60
CA GLU A 244 38.69 -5.47 -26.65
C GLU A 244 39.88 -6.37 -26.26
N ILE A 245 39.64 -7.67 -26.04
CA ILE A 245 40.70 -8.67 -25.80
C ILE A 245 41.60 -8.85 -27.02
N LYS A 246 41.05 -8.75 -28.25
CA LYS A 246 41.85 -8.79 -29.49
C LYS A 246 42.71 -7.54 -29.67
N ALA A 247 42.18 -6.36 -29.35
CA ALA A 247 42.93 -5.10 -29.42
C ALA A 247 44.06 -5.04 -28.37
N GLN A 248 43.83 -5.54 -27.16
CA GLN A 248 44.84 -5.59 -26.10
C GLN A 248 45.97 -6.60 -26.40
N ARG A 249 45.67 -7.73 -27.07
CA ARG A 249 46.70 -8.70 -27.49
C ARG A 249 47.55 -8.19 -28.66
N ALA A 250 46.97 -7.46 -29.60
CA ALA A 250 47.69 -6.88 -30.74
C ALA A 250 48.61 -5.69 -30.34
N ALA A 251 48.41 -5.08 -29.17
CA ALA A 251 49.24 -4.01 -28.65
C ALA A 251 50.39 -4.49 -27.74
N ALA A 252 50.49 -5.80 -27.49
CA ALA A 252 51.48 -6.42 -26.62
C ALA A 252 52.50 -7.30 -27.38
N GLU A 253 52.39 -7.39 -28.71
CA GLU A 253 53.39 -7.95 -29.65
C GLU A 253 54.13 -6.81 -30.37
#